data_AF-A0A068T0X7-F1
#
_entry.id   AF-A0A068T0X7-F1
#
_cell.length_a   1.000
_cell.length_b   1.000
_cell.length_c   1.000
_cell.angle_alpha   90.00
_cell.angle_beta   90.00
_cell.angle_gamma   90.00
#
_symmetry.space_group_name_H-M   'P 1'
#
loop_
_entity.id
_entity.type
_entity.pdbx_description
1 polymer ?
#
loop_
_entity_poly.entity_id
_entity_poly.type
_entity_poly.pdbx_seq_one_letter_code
_entity_poly.pdbx_strand_id
1 'polypeptide(L)' 'MKVTIRRTCDSLSAYMPKLDLEEPILSMESEKLWGGVVSLTSGMRLALPDLPRNTRLPVTVEAPKYRMEEMSVFQQPT' A
#
# COMPACT_ATOMS: atom_id res chain seq x y z
N MET A 1 -9.24 4.40 -1.87
CA MET A 1 -9.94 3.37 -1.07
C MET A 1 -9.44 3.52 0.35
N LYS A 2 -10.29 3.28 1.35
CA LYS A 2 -9.87 3.35 2.74
C LYS A 2 -8.88 2.24 3.04
N VAL A 3 -7.76 2.61 3.66
CA VAL A 3 -6.74 1.70 4.17
C VAL A 3 -6.35 2.15 5.56
N THR A 4 -6.32 1.21 6.50
CA THR A 4 -5.86 1.45 7.87
C THR A 4 -4.42 0.96 7.99
N ILE A 5 -3.49 1.88 8.19
CA ILE A 5 -2.09 1.55 8.46
C ILE A 5 -1.94 1.28 9.96
N ARG A 6 -1.36 0.13 10.29
CA ARG A 6 -1.13 -0.33 11.66
C ARG A 6 0.35 -0.61 11.84
N ARG A 7 0.84 -0.39 13.06
CA ARG A 7 2.18 -0.79 13.48
C ARG A 7 2.05 -2.03 14.35
N THR A 8 2.68 -3.11 13.92
CA THR A 8 2.87 -4.32 14.73
C THR A 8 4.25 -4.24 15.40
N CYS A 9 4.62 -5.26 16.18
CA CYS A 9 5.87 -5.26 16.95
C CYS A 9 7.11 -5.03 16.07
N ASP A 10 7.14 -5.61 14.88
CA ASP A 10 8.31 -5.61 13.99
C ASP A 10 8.10 -4.92 12.64
N SER A 11 6.85 -4.66 12.24
CA SER A 11 6.55 -4.17 10.89
C SER A 11 5.31 -3.27 10.81
N LEU A 12 5.05 -2.76 9.61
CA LEU A 12 3.85 -2.02 9.28
C LEU A 12 2.93 -2.91 8.44
N SER A 13 1.65 -2.89 8.77
CA SER A 13 0.61 -3.62 8.04
C SER A 13 -0.45 -2.66 7.53
N ALA A 14 -0.99 -2.95 6.35
CA ALA A 14 -2.09 -2.22 5.73
C ALA A 14 -3.35 -3.09 5.73
N TYR A 15 -4.36 -2.68 6.50
CA TYR A 15 -5.68 -3.29 6.50
C TYR A 15 -6.60 -2.57 5.51
N MET A 16 -7.17 -3.33 4.59
CA MET A 16 -8.02 -2.87 3.51
C MET A 16 -9.46 -3.34 3.76
N PRO A 17 -10.31 -2.56 4.45
CA PRO A 17 -11.66 -2.98 4.82
C PRO A 17 -12.53 -3.37 3.62
N LYS A 18 -12.32 -2.75 2.45
CA LYS A 18 -13.06 -3.08 1.22
C LYS A 18 -12.78 -4.51 0.72
N LEU A 19 -11.60 -5.04 1.00
CA LEU A 19 -11.17 -6.38 0.59
C LEU A 19 -11.19 -7.37 1.76
N ASP A 20 -11.50 -6.86 2.96
CA ASP A 20 -11.32 -7.54 4.25
C ASP A 20 -9.97 -8.26 4.38
N LEU A 21 -8.90 -7.58 3.94
CA LEU A 21 -7.55 -8.14 3.85
C LEU A 21 -6.55 -7.26 4.59
N GLU A 22 -5.72 -7.87 5.44
CA GLU A 22 -4.57 -7.23 6.08
C GLU A 22 -3.28 -7.79 5.49
N GLU A 23 -2.41 -6.92 5.00
CA GLU A 23 -1.14 -7.32 4.41
C GLU A 23 0.04 -6.55 4.99
N PRO A 24 1.21 -7.19 5.19
CA PRO A 24 2.44 -6.50 5.56
C PRO A 24 2.96 -5.65 4.40
N ILE A 25 3.55 -4.52 4.75
CA ILE A 25 4.24 -3.63 3.80
C ILE A 25 5.65 -4.20 3.56
N LEU A 26 5.95 -4.59 2.33
CA LEU A 26 7.27 -5.08 1.92
C LEU A 26 8.24 -3.95 1.61
N SER A 27 7.76 -2.88 0.97
CA SER A 27 8.62 -1.76 0.57
C SER A 27 7.85 -0.45 0.59
N MET A 28 8.58 0.63 0.86
CA MET A 28 8.07 2.00 0.95
C MET A 28 8.96 2.86 0.07
N GLU A 29 8.37 3.66 -0.81
CA GLU A 29 9.13 4.61 -1.63
C GLU A 29 9.69 5.76 -0.80
N SER A 30 8.98 6.12 0.28
CA SER A 30 9.38 7.20 1.19
C SER A 30 9.84 6.65 2.54
N GLU A 31 10.95 7.15 3.07
CA GLU A 31 11.46 6.82 4.41
C GLU A 31 10.48 7.21 5.54
N LYS A 32 9.62 8.19 5.27
CA LYS A 32 8.56 8.63 6.19
C LYS A 32 7.29 7.80 6.10
N LEU A 33 7.25 6.74 5.28
CA LEU A 33 6.06 5.93 4.91
C LEU A 33 5.01 6.70 4.09
N TRP A 34 4.73 7.93 4.48
CA TRP A 34 3.72 8.81 3.92
C TRP A 34 4.21 9.58 2.70
N GLY A 35 3.28 10.03 1.84
CA GLY A 35 3.61 10.86 0.68
C GLY A 35 4.36 10.11 -0.42
N GLY A 36 4.13 8.80 -0.54
CA GLY A 36 4.75 7.94 -1.54
C GLY A 36 3.95 6.65 -1.72
N VAL A 37 4.48 5.74 -2.53
CA VAL A 37 3.85 4.44 -2.79
C VAL A 37 4.43 3.36 -1.89
N VAL A 38 3.56 2.57 -1.27
CA VAL A 38 3.95 1.37 -0.52
C VAL A 38 3.56 0.12 -1.30
N SER A 39 4.41 -0.90 -1.25
CA SER A 39 4.19 -2.20 -1.89
C SER A 39 3.89 -3.24 -0.83
N LEU A 40 2.82 -4.01 -1.05
CA LEU A 40 2.37 -5.09 -0.17
C LEU A 40 2.90 -6.45 -0.63
N THR A 41 2.79 -7.46 0.22
CA THR A 41 3.25 -8.82 -0.10
C THR A 41 2.52 -9.50 -1.26
N SER A 42 1.26 -9.13 -1.52
CA SER A 42 0.52 -9.56 -2.71
C SER A 42 1.01 -8.93 -4.02
N GLY A 43 1.97 -8.00 -3.98
CA GLY A 43 2.38 -7.20 -5.14
C GLY A 43 1.46 -6.02 -5.44
N MET A 44 0.47 -5.73 -4.57
CA MET A 44 -0.35 -4.53 -4.69
C MET A 44 0.42 -3.29 -4.23
N ARG A 45 0.17 -2.15 -4.89
CA ARG A 45 0.76 -0.86 -4.53
C ARG A 45 -0.31 0.11 -4.05
N LEU A 46 -0.04 0.83 -2.98
CA LEU A 46 -0.94 1.83 -2.40
C LEU A 46 -0.22 3.17 -2.35
N ALA A 47 -0.77 4.23 -2.95
CA ALA A 47 -0.24 5.57 -2.73
C ALA A 47 -0.81 6.13 -1.43
N LEU A 48 0.06 6.40 -0.46
CA LEU A 48 -0.34 7.01 0.80
C LEU A 48 -0.30 8.53 0.68
N PRO A 49 -1.24 9.25 1.32
CA PRO A 49 -1.22 10.70 1.34
C PRO A 49 0.02 11.21 2.07
N ASP A 50 0.42 12.45 1.81
CA ASP A 50 1.53 13.06 2.52
C ASP A 50 1.10 13.48 3.93
N LEU A 51 1.63 12.76 4.93
CA LEU A 51 1.37 12.93 6.34
C LEU A 51 2.70 12.96 7.11
N PRO A 52 2.72 13.59 8.30
CA PRO A 52 3.94 13.62 9.11
C PRO A 52 4.32 12.20 9.58
N ARG A 53 5.63 11.93 9.64
CA ARG A 53 6.18 10.65 10.15
C ARG A 53 5.69 10.31 11.57
N ASN A 54 5.39 11.31 12.39
CA ASN A 54 4.88 11.15 13.75
C ASN A 54 3.35 10.91 13.82
N THR A 55 2.71 10.56 12.70
CA THR A 55 1.29 10.20 12.69
C THR A 55 1.08 9.02 13.63
N ARG A 56 0.15 9.16 14.59
CA ARG A 56 -0.17 8.07 15.52
C ARG A 56 -0.83 6.93 14.76
N LEU A 57 -0.36 5.72 15.02
CA LEU A 57 -0.91 4.49 14.44
C LEU A 57 -1.75 3.76 15.51
N PRO A 58 -2.86 3.09 15.15
CA PRO A 58 -3.36 2.91 13.79
C PRO A 58 -4.08 4.15 13.21
N VAL A 59 -3.96 4.38 11.90
CA VAL A 59 -4.62 5.50 11.19
C VAL A 59 -5.29 5.03 9.91
N THR A 60 -6.50 5.50 9.64
CA THR A 60 -7.22 5.24 8.39
C THR A 60 -7.04 6.40 7.43
N VAL A 61 -6.57 6.11 6.22
CA VAL A 61 -6.36 7.08 5.16
C VAL A 61 -7.04 6.64 3.87
N GLU A 62 -7.29 7.59 2.98
CA GLU A 62 -7.63 7.28 1.59
C GLU A 62 -6.34 7.03 0.81
N ALA A 63 -6.20 5.83 0.26
CA ALA A 63 -5.09 5.45 -0.61
C ALA A 63 -5.65 4.84 -1.90
N PRO A 64 -5.34 5.36 -3.09
CA PRO A 64 -5.63 4.66 -4.34
C PRO A 64 -4.75 3.41 -4.44
N LYS A 65 -5.37 2.30 -4.86
CA LYS A 65 -4.68 1.05 -5.12
C LYS A 65 -4.31 0.96 -6.58
N TYR A 66 -3.05 0.65 -6.85
CA TYR A 66 -2.54 0.24 -8.15
C TYR A 66 -2.32 -1.26 -8.09
N ARG A 67 -3.09 -2.00 -8.87
CA ARG A 67 -2.65 -3.34 -9.25
C ARG A 67 -1.62 -3.12 -10.33
N MET A 68 -0.43 -3.69 -10.19
CA MET A 68 0.44 -3.86 -11.34
C MET A 68 -0.33 -4.84 -12.24
N GLU A 69 -1.16 -4.31 -13.14
CA GLU A 69 -1.67 -5.11 -14.23
C GLU A 69 -0.42 -5.65 -14.92
N GLU A 70 -0.33 -6.98 -15.00
CA GLU A 70 0.61 -7.62 -15.90
C GLU A 70 0.54 -6.82 -17.19
N MET A 71 1.69 -6.31 -17.61
CA MET A 71 1.90 -6.02 -19.02
C MET A 71 1.73 -7.36 -19.73
N SER A 72 0.47 -7.75 -19.97
CA SER A 72 0.10 -8.68 -21.01
C SER A 72 0.59 -8.02 -22.28
N VAL A 73 1.83 -8.36 -22.60
CA VAL A 73 2.41 -8.22 -23.90
C VAL A 73 1.33 -8.69 -24.87
N PHE A 74 0.72 -7.74 -25.58
CA PHE A 74 0.03 -8.07 -26.81
C PHE A 74 1.11 -8.67 -27.72
N GLN A 75 1.31 -9.98 -27.64
CA GLN A 75 1.92 -10.72 -28.73
C GLN A 75 0.94 -10.58 -29.89
N GLN A 76 1.26 -9.66 -30.79
CA GLN A 76 0.58 -9.51 -32.06
C GLN A 76 0.73 -10.83 -32.83
N PRO A 77 -0.35 -11.47 -33.30
CA PRO A 77 -0.23 -12.59 -34.21
C PRO A 77 0.27 -12.07 -35.57
N THR A 78 1.36 -12.66 -36.09
CA THR A 78 1.75 -12.58 -37.50
C THR A 78 1.31 -13.86 -38.20
#